data_AF-A0A521AIU9-F1
#
_entry.id   AF-A0A521AIU9-F1
#
_cell.length_a   1.000
_cell.length_b   1.000
_cell.length_c   1.000
_cell.angle_alpha   90.00
_cell.angle_beta   90.00
_cell.angle_gamma   90.00
#
_symmetry.space_group_name_H-M   'P 1'
#
loop_
_entity.id
_entity.type
_entity.pdbx_description
1 polymer ?
#
loop_
_entity_poly.entity_id
_entity_poly.type
_entity_poly.pdbx_seq_one_letter_code
_entity_poly.pdbx_strand_id
1 'polypeptide(L)'
;MDIETFRKRFVDHSDEDLILMLTKNASKYNPDALVVAKEILVARNIDIDAILKEANEKKIAEEKETEKRHIEDLSPLEQIEYLSERRLEFEENIEDIIEDNHKDLTDAELLENFESILDKIIENGNFGELTESYSKENYFIVSNIIEQRSVKIPVSVLKKIDRINDITRKDFSRKFTRNIIIGIVLLALGLVFTIGTGGGLVFYGAVLSGLGLVINGIAGKRNLKRGAQIGLESYG
;
A
#
# COMPACT_ATOMS: atom_id res chain seq x y z
N MET A 1 24.21 -12.77 30.42
CA MET A 1 25.53 -13.41 30.22
C MET A 1 26.36 -12.39 29.45
N ASP A 2 27.60 -12.13 29.86
CA ASP A 2 28.36 -10.98 29.35
C ASP A 2 28.96 -11.24 27.95
N ILE A 3 29.15 -10.19 27.15
CA ILE A 3 29.62 -10.23 25.75
C ILE A 3 31.00 -10.91 25.65
N GLU A 4 31.89 -10.66 26.62
CA GLU A 4 33.20 -11.32 26.67
C GLU A 4 33.10 -12.84 26.88
N THR A 5 32.05 -13.31 27.55
CA THR A 5 31.81 -14.74 27.77
C THR A 5 31.36 -15.42 26.49
N PHE A 6 30.53 -14.76 25.68
CA PHE A 6 30.15 -15.24 24.35
C PHE A 6 31.36 -15.25 23.41
N ARG A 7 32.20 -14.21 23.45
CA ARG A 7 33.39 -14.13 22.58
C ARG A 7 34.36 -15.28 22.86
N LYS A 8 34.62 -15.62 24.13
CA LYS A 8 35.46 -16.76 24.49
C LYS A 8 34.88 -18.11 24.05
N ARG A 9 33.54 -18.25 24.01
CA ARG A 9 32.89 -19.50 23.59
C ARG A 9 32.83 -19.67 22.08
N PHE A 10 32.57 -18.60 21.34
CA PHE A 10 32.33 -18.66 19.90
C PHE A 10 33.60 -18.53 19.06
N VAL A 11 34.73 -18.11 19.65
CA VAL A 11 36.03 -18.06 18.94
C VAL A 11 36.48 -19.44 18.44
N ASP A 12 36.06 -20.54 19.08
CA ASP A 12 36.40 -21.91 18.68
C ASP A 12 35.34 -22.57 17.78
N HIS A 13 34.21 -21.89 17.53
CA HIS A 13 33.15 -22.43 16.67
C HIS A 13 33.55 -22.39 15.20
N SER A 14 33.03 -23.35 14.43
CA SER A 14 33.19 -23.38 12.98
C SER A 14 32.41 -22.23 12.32
N ASP A 15 32.87 -21.82 11.14
CA ASP A 15 32.18 -20.77 10.37
C ASP A 15 30.76 -21.18 10.00
N GLU A 16 30.55 -22.46 9.65
CA GLU A 16 29.23 -23.03 9.34
C GLU A 16 28.27 -22.95 10.54
N ASP A 17 28.75 -23.24 11.74
CA ASP A 17 27.92 -23.17 12.96
C ASP A 17 27.50 -21.73 13.28
N LEU A 18 28.41 -20.77 13.11
CA LEU A 18 28.13 -19.35 13.32
C LEU A 18 27.16 -18.80 12.26
N ILE A 19 27.29 -19.22 11.01
CA ILE A 19 26.35 -18.86 9.93
C ILE A 19 24.96 -19.46 10.20
N LEU A 20 24.90 -20.73 10.64
CA LEU A 20 23.64 -21.41 10.96
C LEU A 20 22.92 -20.76 12.16
N MET A 21 23.71 -20.31 13.14
CA MET A 21 23.24 -19.55 14.30
C MET A 21 22.62 -18.22 13.89
N LEU A 22 23.24 -17.50 12.95
CA LEU A 22 22.76 -16.20 12.45
C LEU A 22 21.59 -16.30 11.46
N THR A 23 21.38 -17.46 10.82
CA THR A 23 20.35 -17.65 9.78
C THR A 23 19.13 -18.43 10.27
N LYS A 24 19.26 -19.76 10.46
CA LYS A 24 18.15 -20.66 10.76
C LYS A 24 17.76 -20.68 12.22
N ASN A 25 18.71 -20.44 13.13
CA ASN A 25 18.48 -20.57 14.56
C ASN A 25 18.51 -19.24 15.33
N ALA A 26 18.53 -18.08 14.63
CA ALA A 26 18.71 -16.77 15.25
C ALA A 26 17.73 -16.52 16.42
N SER A 27 16.48 -16.96 16.29
CA SER A 27 15.43 -16.81 17.31
C SER A 27 15.67 -17.61 18.60
N LYS A 28 16.59 -18.57 18.60
CA LYS A 28 16.92 -19.41 19.77
C LYS A 28 18.07 -18.85 20.60
N TYR A 29 18.73 -17.80 20.14
CA TYR A 29 19.93 -17.26 20.75
C TYR A 29 19.72 -15.83 21.26
N ASN A 30 20.50 -15.46 22.27
CA ASN A 30 20.48 -14.12 22.84
C ASN A 30 21.02 -13.10 21.80
N PRO A 31 20.44 -11.90 21.67
CA PRO A 31 20.94 -10.85 20.77
C PRO A 31 22.45 -10.57 20.89
N ASP A 32 22.98 -10.53 22.11
CA ASP A 32 24.42 -10.31 22.36
C ASP A 32 25.29 -11.45 21.80
N ALA A 33 24.74 -12.67 21.78
CA ALA A 33 25.40 -13.84 21.22
C ALA A 33 25.46 -13.76 19.68
N LEU A 34 24.43 -13.21 19.04
CA LEU A 34 24.38 -13.01 17.59
C LEU A 34 25.33 -11.89 17.15
N VAL A 35 25.44 -10.79 17.92
CA VAL A 35 26.40 -9.72 17.65
C VAL A 35 27.83 -10.28 17.65
N VAL A 36 28.18 -11.06 18.67
CA VAL A 36 29.52 -11.67 18.78
C VAL A 36 29.77 -12.67 17.64
N ALA A 37 28.78 -13.49 17.26
CA ALA A 37 28.92 -14.40 16.12
C ALA A 37 29.18 -13.64 14.80
N LYS A 38 28.48 -12.51 14.59
CA LYS A 38 28.69 -11.63 13.44
C LYS A 38 30.09 -11.02 13.45
N GLU A 39 30.55 -10.51 14.59
CA GLU A 39 31.90 -9.93 14.74
C GLU A 39 33.00 -10.95 14.43
N ILE A 40 32.85 -12.20 14.86
CA ILE A 40 33.83 -13.27 14.63
C ILE A 40 33.88 -13.62 13.14
N LEU A 41 32.73 -13.74 12.46
CA LEU A 41 32.69 -14.03 11.03
C LEU A 41 33.29 -12.89 10.19
N VAL A 42 33.00 -11.63 10.55
CA VAL A 42 33.62 -10.45 9.91
C VAL A 42 35.14 -10.45 10.13
N ALA A 43 35.60 -10.75 11.34
CA ALA A 43 37.03 -10.85 11.65
C ALA A 43 37.74 -11.98 10.87
N ARG A 44 36.98 -13.01 10.45
CA ARG A 44 37.45 -14.12 9.61
C ARG A 44 37.30 -13.86 8.10
N ASN A 45 36.99 -12.61 7.70
CA ASN A 45 36.76 -12.21 6.30
C ASN A 45 35.60 -12.95 5.61
N ILE A 46 34.56 -13.33 6.36
CA ILE A 46 33.34 -13.92 5.78
C ILE A 46 32.32 -12.81 5.56
N ASP A 47 31.83 -12.69 4.33
CA ASP A 47 30.79 -11.74 3.93
C ASP A 47 29.42 -12.21 4.39
N ILE A 48 29.17 -12.06 5.68
CA ILE A 48 27.94 -12.49 6.34
C ILE A 48 26.73 -11.66 5.93
N ASP A 49 26.91 -10.40 5.52
CA ASP A 49 25.80 -9.55 5.08
C ASP A 49 25.24 -10.03 3.73
N ALA A 50 26.10 -10.48 2.81
CA ALA A 50 25.66 -11.14 1.58
C ALA A 50 24.91 -12.46 1.85
N ILE A 51 25.42 -13.28 2.77
CA ILE A 51 24.80 -14.57 3.14
C ILE A 51 23.44 -14.38 3.81
N LEU A 52 23.31 -13.40 4.70
CA LEU A 52 22.04 -13.07 5.35
C LEU A 52 21.01 -12.54 4.35
N LYS A 53 21.44 -11.75 3.37
CA LYS A 53 20.58 -11.27 2.28
C LYS A 53 20.05 -12.43 1.44
N GLU A 54 20.93 -13.34 1.00
CA GLU A 54 20.54 -14.51 0.21
C GLU A 54 19.63 -15.47 1.00
N ALA A 55 19.88 -15.65 2.30
CA ALA A 55 19.05 -16.47 3.17
C ALA A 55 17.63 -15.90 3.37
N ASN A 56 17.50 -14.58 3.48
CA ASN A 56 16.20 -13.90 3.54
C ASN A 56 15.46 -13.99 2.20
N GLU A 57 16.15 -13.78 1.07
CA GLU A 57 15.56 -13.91 -0.26
C GLU A 57 15.02 -15.33 -0.51
N LYS A 58 15.75 -16.37 -0.05
CA LYS A 58 15.28 -17.77 -0.11
C LYS A 58 14.07 -18.04 0.77
N LYS A 59 14.03 -17.53 2.01
CA LYS A 59 12.84 -17.66 2.88
C LYS A 59 11.60 -17.03 2.25
N ILE A 60 11.75 -15.82 1.69
CA ILE A 60 10.65 -15.12 1.01
C ILE A 60 10.17 -15.91 -0.21
N ALA A 61 11.07 -16.56 -0.95
CA ALA A 61 10.70 -17.42 -2.07
C ALA A 61 9.96 -18.68 -1.64
N GLU A 62 10.41 -19.34 -0.56
CA GLU A 62 9.76 -20.53 0.00
C GLU A 62 8.36 -20.19 0.54
N GLU A 63 8.19 -19.08 1.27
CA GLU A 63 6.88 -18.61 1.76
C GLU A 63 5.90 -18.38 0.61
N LYS A 64 6.35 -17.70 -0.47
CA LYS A 64 5.53 -17.49 -1.68
C LYS A 64 5.13 -18.79 -2.37
N GLU A 65 6.00 -19.79 -2.39
CA GLU A 65 5.70 -21.09 -2.99
C GLU A 65 4.68 -21.88 -2.14
N THR A 66 4.78 -21.77 -0.82
CA THR A 66 3.86 -22.44 0.12
C THR A 66 2.47 -21.83 0.06
N GLU A 67 2.38 -20.50 -0.02
CA GLU A 67 1.12 -19.78 -0.19
C GLU A 67 0.45 -20.11 -1.52
N LYS A 68 1.24 -20.18 -2.61
CA LYS A 68 0.71 -20.53 -3.93
C LYS A 68 0.08 -21.92 -3.95
N ARG A 69 0.73 -22.91 -3.32
CA ARG A 69 0.18 -24.26 -3.17
C ARG A 69 -1.11 -24.26 -2.34
N HIS A 70 -1.15 -23.49 -1.27
CA HIS A 70 -2.35 -23.35 -0.44
C HIS A 70 -3.54 -22.78 -1.24
N ILE A 71 -3.32 -21.78 -2.09
CA ILE A 71 -4.36 -21.19 -2.95
C ILE A 71 -4.82 -22.20 -4.02
N GLU A 72 -3.89 -22.95 -4.62
CA GLU A 72 -4.22 -23.97 -5.63
C GLU A 72 -5.03 -25.15 -5.06
N ASP A 73 -4.89 -25.43 -3.77
CA ASP A 73 -5.65 -26.47 -3.05
C ASP A 73 -7.09 -26.05 -2.69
N LEU A 74 -7.41 -24.74 -2.70
CA LEU A 74 -8.75 -24.22 -2.42
C LEU A 74 -9.69 -24.40 -3.61
N SER A 75 -11.00 -24.50 -3.36
CA SER A 75 -11.98 -24.48 -4.46
C SER A 75 -12.03 -23.10 -5.14
N PRO A 76 -12.46 -22.97 -6.41
CA PRO A 76 -12.45 -21.69 -7.12
C PRO A 76 -13.24 -20.56 -6.43
N LEU A 77 -14.28 -20.89 -5.67
CA LEU A 77 -15.04 -19.91 -4.90
C LEU A 77 -14.29 -19.46 -3.65
N GLU A 78 -13.67 -20.41 -2.94
CA GLU A 78 -12.82 -20.15 -1.78
C GLU A 78 -11.53 -19.42 -2.18
N GLN A 79 -11.01 -19.65 -3.38
CA GLN A 79 -9.90 -18.86 -3.94
C GLN A 79 -10.29 -17.41 -4.11
N ILE A 80 -11.48 -17.13 -4.64
CA ILE A 80 -11.98 -15.76 -4.80
C ILE A 80 -12.21 -15.11 -3.44
N GLU A 81 -12.81 -15.83 -2.49
CA GLU A 81 -13.05 -15.36 -1.13
C GLU A 81 -11.72 -15.07 -0.41
N TYR A 82 -10.79 -16.01 -0.40
CA TYR A 82 -9.45 -15.87 0.17
C TYR A 82 -8.67 -14.71 -0.46
N LEU A 83 -8.67 -14.59 -1.79
CA LEU A 83 -8.01 -13.47 -2.48
C LEU A 83 -8.72 -12.14 -2.19
N SER A 84 -10.04 -12.15 -1.98
CA SER A 84 -10.79 -10.94 -1.63
C SER A 84 -10.56 -10.50 -0.18
N GLU A 85 -10.46 -11.46 0.76
CA GLU A 85 -10.12 -11.21 2.16
C GLU A 85 -8.68 -10.74 2.29
N ARG A 86 -7.72 -11.42 1.64
CA ARG A 86 -6.33 -10.93 1.59
C ARG A 86 -6.26 -9.56 0.97
N ARG A 87 -7.04 -9.27 -0.06
CA ARG A 87 -7.07 -7.93 -0.68
C ARG A 87 -7.64 -6.88 0.28
N LEU A 88 -8.66 -7.21 1.06
CA LEU A 88 -9.22 -6.34 2.10
C LEU A 88 -8.22 -6.10 3.24
N GLU A 89 -7.59 -7.17 3.76
CA GLU A 89 -6.50 -7.05 4.73
C GLU A 89 -5.34 -6.24 4.18
N PHE A 90 -5.01 -6.39 2.90
CA PHE A 90 -3.95 -5.61 2.27
C PHE A 90 -4.35 -4.15 2.12
N GLU A 91 -5.58 -3.85 1.72
CA GLU A 91 -6.12 -2.49 1.62
C GLU A 91 -6.19 -1.80 3.00
N GLU A 92 -6.54 -2.52 4.07
CA GLU A 92 -6.54 -2.00 5.45
C GLU A 92 -5.11 -1.80 5.99
N ASN A 93 -4.18 -2.72 5.72
CA ASN A 93 -2.80 -2.61 6.21
C ASN A 93 -1.91 -1.68 5.38
N ILE A 94 -2.29 -1.32 4.15
CA ILE A 94 -1.48 -0.44 3.29
C ILE A 94 -1.26 0.92 3.95
N GLU A 95 -2.29 1.47 4.60
CA GLU A 95 -2.19 2.77 5.26
C GLU A 95 -1.17 2.71 6.40
N ASP A 96 -1.30 1.72 7.29
CA ASP A 96 -0.37 1.48 8.40
C ASP A 96 1.06 1.21 7.91
N ILE A 97 1.22 0.40 6.85
CA ILE A 97 2.53 0.09 6.26
C ILE A 97 3.18 1.34 5.67
N ILE A 98 2.41 2.18 4.96
CA ILE A 98 2.94 3.41 4.38
C ILE A 98 3.27 4.39 5.51
N GLU A 99 2.41 4.56 6.51
CA GLU A 99 2.66 5.46 7.63
C GLU A 99 3.92 5.05 8.42
N ASP A 100 4.06 3.76 8.75
CA ASP A 100 5.23 3.23 9.45
C ASP A 100 6.52 3.39 8.62
N ASN A 101 6.46 3.14 7.30
CA ASN A 101 7.63 3.32 6.41
C ASN A 101 8.13 4.78 6.35
N HIS A 102 7.26 5.75 6.65
CA HIS A 102 7.59 7.18 6.55
C HIS A 102 7.74 7.87 7.92
N LYS A 103 7.43 7.15 9.01
CA LYS A 103 7.50 7.66 10.39
C LYS A 103 8.90 8.09 10.80
N ASP A 104 9.92 7.34 10.37
CA ASP A 104 11.31 7.58 10.75
C ASP A 104 12.09 8.48 9.76
N LEU A 105 11.46 8.89 8.65
CA LEU A 105 12.10 9.76 7.67
C LEU A 105 12.29 11.18 8.22
N THR A 106 13.44 11.79 7.92
CA THR A 106 13.66 13.22 8.17
C THR A 106 12.83 14.08 7.22
N ASP A 107 12.57 15.34 7.57
CA ASP A 107 11.78 16.26 6.72
C ASP A 107 12.36 16.42 5.30
N ALA A 108 13.69 16.32 5.16
CA ALA A 108 14.38 16.39 3.87
C ALA A 108 14.13 15.13 3.03
N GLU A 109 14.27 13.94 3.64
CA GLU A 109 14.02 12.65 2.98
C GLU A 109 12.55 12.48 2.62
N LEU A 110 11.64 12.97 3.48
CA LEU A 110 10.21 12.98 3.23
C LEU A 110 9.85 13.84 2.01
N LEU A 111 10.44 15.04 1.90
CA LEU A 111 10.26 15.91 0.74
C LEU A 111 10.85 15.33 -0.54
N GLU A 112 12.03 14.71 -0.48
CA GLU A 112 12.66 14.08 -1.64
C GLU A 112 11.84 12.88 -2.13
N ASN A 113 11.36 12.04 -1.21
CA ASN A 113 10.48 10.93 -1.52
C ASN A 113 9.15 11.44 -2.12
N PHE A 114 8.55 12.47 -1.53
CA PHE A 114 7.35 13.08 -2.07
C PHE A 114 7.59 13.63 -3.49
N GLU A 115 8.69 14.35 -3.72
CA GLU A 115 9.02 14.87 -5.05
C GLU A 115 9.20 13.74 -6.09
N SER A 116 9.81 12.61 -5.70
CA SER A 116 9.93 11.40 -6.53
C SER A 116 8.56 10.79 -6.88
N ILE A 117 7.63 10.74 -5.93
CA ILE A 117 6.24 10.32 -6.17
C ILE A 117 5.58 11.23 -7.21
N LEU A 118 5.71 12.55 -7.03
CA LEU A 118 5.12 13.53 -7.95
C LEU A 118 5.68 13.39 -9.37
N ASP A 119 6.99 13.20 -9.50
CA ASP A 119 7.65 13.06 -10.80
C ASP A 119 7.17 11.81 -11.54
N LYS A 120 7.05 10.67 -10.85
CA LYS A 120 6.51 9.44 -11.45
C LYS A 120 5.07 9.58 -11.91
N ILE A 121 4.21 10.26 -11.13
CA ILE A 121 2.82 10.52 -11.54
C ILE A 121 2.78 11.41 -12.79
N ILE A 122 3.63 12.44 -12.85
CA ILE A 122 3.69 13.35 -14.00
C ILE A 122 4.23 12.63 -15.25
N GLU A 123 5.27 11.82 -15.11
CA GLU A 123 5.88 11.05 -16.20
C GLU A 123 4.88 10.05 -16.79
N ASN A 124 4.18 9.30 -15.93
CA ASN A 124 3.18 8.31 -16.37
C ASN A 124 1.84 8.94 -16.78
N GLY A 125 1.60 10.20 -16.37
CA GLY A 125 0.34 10.90 -16.63
C GLY A 125 -0.87 10.32 -15.89
N ASN A 126 -0.65 9.40 -14.94
CA ASN A 126 -1.67 8.80 -14.08
C ASN A 126 -1.06 8.28 -12.77
N PHE A 127 -1.92 8.00 -11.78
CA PHE A 127 -1.52 7.31 -10.56
C PHE A 127 -1.20 5.84 -10.84
N GLY A 128 -0.23 5.32 -10.09
CA GLY A 128 0.15 3.91 -10.11
C GLY A 128 -0.90 3.00 -9.46
N GLU A 129 -0.73 1.69 -9.64
CA GLU A 129 -1.49 0.68 -8.92
C GLU A 129 -1.15 0.69 -7.41
N LEU A 130 -2.00 0.08 -6.57
CA LEU A 130 -1.86 0.07 -5.10
C LEU A 130 -0.46 -0.36 -4.61
N THR A 131 0.19 -1.26 -5.34
CA THR A 131 1.52 -1.82 -4.99
C THR A 131 2.68 -0.93 -5.44
N GLU A 132 2.42 0.13 -6.21
CA GLU A 132 3.45 0.98 -6.79
C GLU A 132 3.75 2.17 -5.86
N SER A 133 5.02 2.58 -5.83
CA SER A 133 5.49 3.73 -5.02
C SER A 133 4.78 5.05 -5.35
N TYR A 134 4.11 5.18 -6.49
CA TYR A 134 3.41 6.39 -6.93
C TYR A 134 1.89 6.18 -7.02
N SER A 135 1.39 5.22 -6.23
CA SER A 135 -0.04 4.98 -6.05
C SER A 135 -0.75 6.21 -5.47
N LYS A 136 -2.06 6.22 -5.62
CA LYS A 136 -2.91 7.30 -5.12
C LYS A 136 -2.85 7.38 -3.59
N GLU A 137 -2.87 6.22 -2.93
CA GLU A 137 -2.80 6.05 -1.49
C GLU A 137 -1.50 6.61 -0.94
N ASN A 138 -0.36 6.23 -1.55
CA ASN A 138 0.95 6.72 -1.11
C ASN A 138 1.10 8.24 -1.28
N TYR A 139 0.58 8.81 -2.37
CA TYR A 139 0.54 10.26 -2.56
C TYR A 139 -0.21 10.97 -1.42
N PHE A 140 -1.38 10.47 -1.02
CA PHE A 140 -2.19 11.13 0.02
C PHE A 140 -1.61 10.98 1.41
N ILE A 141 -1.13 9.78 1.77
CA ILE A 141 -0.55 9.54 3.09
C ILE A 141 0.71 10.39 3.28
N VAL A 142 1.61 10.40 2.30
CA VAL A 142 2.82 11.23 2.37
C VAL A 142 2.48 12.73 2.39
N SER A 143 1.49 13.17 1.60
CA SER A 143 0.99 14.55 1.65
C SER A 143 0.44 14.92 3.03
N ASN A 144 -0.31 14.02 3.68
CA ASN A 144 -0.84 14.23 5.02
C ASN A 144 0.27 14.29 6.07
N ILE A 145 1.28 13.42 5.99
CA ILE A 145 2.43 13.45 6.91
C ILE A 145 3.20 14.78 6.77
N ILE A 146 3.39 15.27 5.54
CA ILE A 146 4.02 16.58 5.27
C ILE A 146 3.23 17.72 5.90
N GLU A 147 1.89 17.69 5.77
CA GLU A 147 1.00 18.70 6.36
C GLU A 147 1.01 18.65 7.90
N GLN A 148 0.90 17.46 8.48
CA GLN A 148 0.95 17.25 9.94
C GLN A 148 2.27 17.73 10.54
N ARG A 149 3.40 17.45 9.88
CA ARG A 149 4.74 17.91 10.30
C ARG A 149 5.01 19.37 9.95
N SER A 150 4.09 20.06 9.27
CA SER A 150 4.23 21.45 8.83
C SER A 150 5.52 21.70 8.03
N VAL A 151 5.92 20.72 7.22
CA VAL A 151 7.16 20.80 6.43
C VAL A 151 6.99 21.85 5.34
N LYS A 152 7.97 22.75 5.19
CA LYS A 152 7.92 23.80 4.17
C LYS A 152 8.13 23.22 2.77
N ILE A 153 7.07 23.20 1.98
CA ILE A 153 7.10 22.73 0.59
C ILE A 153 7.74 23.79 -0.32
N PRO A 154 8.81 23.45 -1.08
CA PRO A 154 9.40 24.36 -2.06
C PRO A 154 8.41 24.73 -3.19
N VAL A 155 8.57 25.93 -3.77
CA VAL A 155 7.72 26.40 -4.88
C VAL A 155 7.79 25.50 -6.13
N SER A 156 8.93 24.84 -6.35
CA SER A 156 9.09 23.84 -7.43
C SER A 156 8.13 22.66 -7.26
N VAL A 157 8.00 22.17 -6.03
CA VAL A 157 7.14 21.04 -5.67
C VAL A 157 5.66 21.45 -5.74
N LEU A 158 5.32 22.67 -5.30
CA LEU A 158 3.95 23.21 -5.43
C LEU A 158 3.44 23.20 -6.89
N LYS A 159 4.30 23.54 -7.85
CA LYS A 159 3.95 23.49 -9.29
C LYS A 159 3.67 22.06 -9.78
N LYS A 160 4.36 21.06 -9.22
CA LYS A 160 4.12 19.64 -9.52
C LYS A 160 2.79 19.18 -8.94
N ILE A 161 2.47 19.59 -7.72
CA ILE A 161 1.17 19.33 -7.07
C ILE A 161 0.02 19.91 -7.90
N ASP A 162 0.16 21.14 -8.43
CA ASP A 162 -0.86 21.75 -9.29
C ASP A 162 -1.11 20.93 -10.57
N ARG A 163 -0.05 20.42 -11.20
CA ARG A 163 -0.18 19.52 -12.37
C ARG A 163 -0.89 18.22 -12.01
N ILE A 164 -0.57 17.65 -10.85
CA ILE A 164 -1.20 16.41 -10.39
C ILE A 164 -2.66 16.65 -10.06
N ASN A 165 -3.01 17.78 -9.44
CA ASN A 165 -4.40 18.17 -9.23
C ASN A 165 -5.22 18.19 -10.52
N ASP A 166 -4.64 18.59 -11.66
CA ASP A 166 -5.30 18.52 -12.96
C ASP A 166 -5.49 17.08 -13.46
N ILE A 167 -4.51 16.19 -13.25
CA ILE A 167 -4.61 14.75 -13.53
C ILE A 167 -5.74 14.14 -12.68
N THR A 168 -5.73 14.40 -11.37
CA THR A 168 -6.72 13.92 -10.41
C THR A 168 -8.12 14.42 -10.75
N ARG A 169 -8.26 15.68 -11.18
CA ARG A 169 -9.54 16.27 -11.62
C ARG A 169 -10.14 15.54 -12.81
N LYS A 170 -9.31 15.17 -13.79
CA LYS A 170 -9.74 14.44 -14.99
C LYS A 170 -10.28 13.06 -14.62
N ASP A 171 -9.61 12.37 -13.69
CA ASP A 171 -10.01 11.04 -13.24
C ASP A 171 -11.27 11.06 -12.37
N PHE A 172 -11.38 11.99 -11.43
CA PHE A 172 -12.62 12.17 -10.67
C PHE A 172 -13.80 12.55 -11.59
N SER A 173 -13.59 13.41 -12.59
CA SER A 173 -14.64 13.73 -13.57
C SER A 173 -15.13 12.50 -14.33
N ARG A 174 -14.23 11.57 -14.69
CA ARG A 174 -14.61 10.29 -15.30
C ARG A 174 -15.39 9.41 -14.32
N LYS A 175 -14.96 9.30 -13.06
CA LYS A 175 -15.65 8.53 -12.01
C LYS A 175 -17.06 9.06 -11.77
N PHE A 176 -17.25 10.38 -11.65
CA PHE A 176 -18.57 10.98 -11.50
C PHE A 176 -19.46 10.75 -12.72
N THR A 177 -18.90 10.81 -13.93
CA THR A 177 -19.65 10.51 -15.16
C THR A 177 -20.07 9.04 -15.20
N ARG A 178 -19.21 8.11 -14.78
CA ARG A 178 -19.53 6.68 -14.66
C ARG A 178 -20.65 6.43 -13.65
N ASN A 179 -20.60 7.08 -12.48
CA ASN A 179 -21.65 6.97 -11.46
C ASN A 179 -23.01 7.49 -11.98
N ILE A 180 -23.02 8.58 -12.75
CA ILE A 180 -24.23 9.08 -13.40
C ILE A 180 -24.79 8.03 -14.38
N ILE A 181 -23.94 7.44 -15.23
CA ILE A 181 -24.37 6.43 -16.22
C ILE A 181 -24.96 5.20 -15.51
N ILE A 182 -24.25 4.65 -14.53
CA ILE A 182 -24.72 3.49 -13.75
C ILE A 182 -26.03 3.83 -13.04
N GLY A 183 -26.13 5.01 -12.44
CA GLY A 183 -27.35 5.47 -11.78
C GLY A 183 -28.54 5.57 -12.75
N ILE A 184 -28.34 6.08 -13.96
CA ILE A 184 -29.38 6.14 -15.00
C ILE A 184 -29.82 4.73 -15.42
N VAL A 185 -28.88 3.81 -15.60
CA VAL A 185 -29.19 2.41 -15.96
C VAL A 185 -30.02 1.73 -14.85
N LEU A 186 -29.62 1.91 -13.59
CA LEU A 186 -30.36 1.39 -12.44
C LEU A 186 -31.76 1.99 -12.33
N LEU A 187 -31.91 3.29 -12.57
CA LEU A 187 -33.22 3.95 -12.61
C LEU A 187 -34.10 3.39 -13.73
N ALA A 188 -33.57 3.25 -14.94
CA ALA A 188 -34.32 2.73 -16.08
C ALA A 188 -34.80 1.28 -15.84
N LEU A 189 -33.90 0.40 -15.41
CA LEU A 189 -34.24 -0.98 -15.08
C LEU A 189 -35.22 -1.05 -13.91
N GLY A 190 -34.94 -0.32 -12.82
CA GLY A 190 -35.80 -0.26 -11.66
C GLY A 190 -37.23 0.19 -11.99
N LEU A 191 -37.38 1.23 -12.82
CA LEU A 191 -38.70 1.72 -13.24
C LEU A 191 -39.43 0.72 -14.15
N VAL A 192 -38.75 0.16 -15.16
CA VAL A 192 -39.34 -0.83 -16.08
C VAL A 192 -39.86 -2.05 -15.32
N PHE A 193 -39.07 -2.59 -14.39
CA PHE A 193 -39.49 -3.75 -13.60
C PHE A 193 -40.54 -3.40 -12.55
N THR A 194 -40.48 -2.22 -11.92
CA THR A 194 -41.50 -1.80 -10.96
C THR A 194 -42.87 -1.68 -11.62
N ILE A 195 -42.93 -1.08 -12.82
CA ILE A 195 -44.17 -0.94 -13.58
C ILE A 195 -44.62 -2.29 -14.16
N GLY A 196 -43.70 -3.08 -14.70
CA GLY A 196 -44.01 -4.33 -15.41
C GLY A 196 -44.36 -5.53 -14.52
N THR A 197 -43.81 -5.59 -13.29
CA THR A 197 -44.00 -6.75 -12.40
C THR A 197 -44.86 -6.45 -11.16
N GLY A 198 -45.39 -5.23 -11.04
CA GLY A 198 -46.25 -4.82 -9.92
C GLY A 198 -45.48 -4.34 -8.68
N GLY A 199 -44.17 -4.13 -8.77
CA GLY A 199 -43.35 -3.47 -7.76
C GLY A 199 -42.94 -4.36 -6.59
N GLY A 200 -41.70 -4.86 -6.65
CA GLY A 200 -41.02 -5.53 -5.55
C GLY A 200 -40.06 -4.62 -4.80
N LEU A 201 -39.84 -4.90 -3.51
CA LEU A 201 -38.92 -4.16 -2.62
C LEU A 201 -37.53 -3.93 -3.22
N VAL A 202 -37.01 -4.95 -3.94
CA VAL A 202 -35.71 -4.90 -4.62
C VAL A 202 -35.68 -3.82 -5.73
N PHE A 203 -36.77 -3.65 -6.48
CA PHE A 203 -36.83 -2.69 -7.58
C PHE A 203 -36.96 -1.25 -7.07
N TYR A 204 -37.68 -1.02 -5.98
CA TYR A 204 -37.67 0.28 -5.29
C TYR A 204 -36.28 0.61 -4.72
N GLY A 205 -35.58 -0.39 -4.18
CA GLY A 205 -34.18 -0.24 -3.76
C GLY A 205 -33.26 0.16 -4.92
N ALA A 206 -33.41 -0.48 -6.08
CA ALA A 206 -32.65 -0.13 -7.28
C ALA A 206 -32.91 1.31 -7.75
N VAL A 207 -34.17 1.78 -7.69
CA VAL A 207 -34.53 3.17 -8.03
C VAL A 207 -33.89 4.15 -7.05
N LEU A 208 -33.96 3.90 -5.74
CA LEU A 208 -33.36 4.77 -4.72
C LEU A 208 -31.83 4.83 -4.84
N SER A 209 -31.18 3.68 -5.01
CA SER A 209 -29.73 3.60 -5.23
C SER A 209 -29.30 4.31 -6.52
N GLY A 210 -30.08 4.14 -7.61
CA GLY A 210 -29.85 4.84 -8.87
C GLY A 210 -29.95 6.36 -8.73
N LEU A 211 -30.96 6.85 -8.00
CA LEU A 211 -31.12 8.27 -7.68
C LEU A 211 -29.95 8.82 -6.86
N GLY A 212 -29.53 8.09 -5.83
CA GLY A 212 -28.37 8.46 -5.01
C GLY A 212 -27.08 8.59 -5.82
N LEU A 213 -26.83 7.63 -6.73
CA LEU A 213 -25.66 7.68 -7.62
C LEU A 213 -25.68 8.87 -8.59
N VAL A 214 -26.85 9.23 -9.13
CA VAL A 214 -27.01 10.40 -10.00
C VAL A 214 -26.77 11.69 -9.22
N ILE A 215 -27.38 11.84 -8.04
CA ILE A 215 -27.19 13.02 -7.19
C ILE A 215 -25.72 13.18 -6.80
N ASN A 216 -25.08 12.11 -6.32
CA ASN A 216 -23.67 12.13 -5.93
C ASN A 216 -22.75 12.44 -7.11
N GLY A 217 -23.03 11.89 -8.30
CA GLY A 217 -22.27 12.19 -9.51
C GLY A 217 -22.40 13.65 -9.96
N ILE A 218 -23.61 14.23 -9.91
CA ILE A 218 -23.84 15.64 -10.26
C ILE A 218 -23.22 16.58 -9.21
N ALA A 219 -23.40 16.29 -7.93
CA ALA A 219 -22.81 17.06 -6.83
C ALA A 219 -21.28 17.04 -6.91
N GLY A 220 -20.68 15.86 -7.10
CA GLY A 220 -19.24 15.70 -7.29
C GLY A 220 -18.70 16.49 -8.48
N LYS A 221 -19.37 16.44 -9.63
CA LYS A 221 -18.97 17.21 -10.82
C LYS A 221 -19.09 18.73 -10.61
N ARG A 222 -20.06 19.18 -9.81
CA ARG A 222 -20.23 20.60 -9.45
C ARG A 222 -19.14 21.08 -8.49
N ASN A 223 -18.77 20.27 -7.51
CA ASN A 223 -17.71 20.58 -6.56
C ASN A 223 -16.34 20.61 -7.26
N LEU A 224 -16.12 19.69 -8.21
CA LEU A 224 -14.89 19.63 -9.01
C LEU A 224 -14.68 20.86 -9.90
N LYS A 225 -15.76 21.43 -10.44
CA LYS A 225 -15.74 22.68 -11.21
C LYS A 225 -15.49 23.93 -10.35
N ARG A 226 -15.80 23.88 -9.06
CA ARG A 226 -15.64 25.02 -8.14
C ARG A 226 -14.23 25.16 -7.56
N GLY A 227 -13.30 24.28 -7.97
CA GLY A 227 -11.91 24.38 -7.55
C GLY A 227 -11.68 24.02 -6.08
N ALA A 228 -12.65 23.39 -5.40
CA ALA A 228 -12.42 22.81 -4.09
C ALA A 228 -11.25 21.83 -4.19
N GLN A 229 -10.34 21.89 -3.22
CA GLN A 229 -9.19 21.00 -3.05
C GLN A 229 -9.70 19.56 -2.77
N ILE A 230 -10.24 18.89 -3.78
CA ILE A 230 -10.77 17.52 -3.68
C ILE A 230 -9.64 16.51 -3.42
N GLY A 231 -8.37 16.90 -3.57
CA GLY A 231 -7.26 16.08 -3.11
C GLY A 231 -7.39 15.74 -1.62
N LEU A 232 -7.54 16.75 -0.76
CA LEU A 232 -7.44 16.58 0.70
C LEU A 232 -8.73 16.07 1.37
N GLU A 233 -9.90 16.43 0.86
CA GLU A 233 -11.18 16.08 1.52
C GLU A 233 -11.79 14.75 1.04
N SER A 234 -11.21 14.06 0.06
CA SER A 234 -11.86 12.89 -0.56
C SER A 234 -11.58 11.53 0.08
N TYR A 235 -10.85 11.51 1.20
CA TYR A 235 -10.58 10.32 2.02
C TYR A 235 -11.08 10.42 3.48
N GLY A 236 -11.91 11.42 3.79
CA GLY A 236 -12.70 11.48 5.03
C GLY A 236 -14.13 10.98 4.84
#